data_AF-U1GPB7-F1
#
_entry.id   AF-U1GPB7-F1
#
_cell.length_a   1.000
_cell.length_b   1.000
_cell.length_c   1.000
_cell.angle_alpha   90.00
_cell.angle_beta   90.00
_cell.angle_gamma   90.00
#
_symmetry.space_group_name_H-M   'P 1'
#
loop_
_entity.id
_entity.type
_entity.pdbx_description
1 polymer ?
#
loop_
_entity_poly.entity_id
_entity_poly.type
_entity_poly.pdbx_seq_one_letter_code
_entity_poly.pdbx_strand_id
1 'polypeptide(L)'
;MANLSQDDRDIIKKHPLDDCLDHLRDSLRKAEQSYDGAGDTPDQGRLKVVSRLLYTLQGHDVALTLCSKTGAGDLASELSTLFRRVRNGDFNYQQYRALSLLIIKEASDFGVWNAVFDLIRFTSQIAPFICISSSFDGTPVIYSSASMQGDEQTKRLLDVPLFDEIKNYTYRNVGGFFAKYFEGKK
;
A
#
# COMPACT_ATOMS: atom_id res chain seq x y z
N MET A 1 16.96 4.43 10.69
CA MET A 1 17.12 5.80 10.21
C MET A 1 17.65 5.72 8.80
N ALA A 2 16.92 6.24 7.83
CA ALA A 2 17.48 6.45 6.50
C ALA A 2 18.63 7.46 6.62
N ASN A 3 19.71 7.28 5.86
CA ASN A 3 20.82 8.24 5.82
C ASN A 3 20.76 8.95 4.48
N LEU A 4 20.45 10.25 4.48
CA LEU A 4 20.47 11.10 3.29
C LEU A 4 21.92 11.24 2.77
N SER A 5 22.11 10.99 1.47
CA SER A 5 23.39 11.23 0.77
C SER A 5 23.75 12.72 0.80
N GLN A 6 24.99 13.05 0.47
CA GLN A 6 25.40 14.45 0.31
C GLN A 6 24.62 15.12 -0.83
N ASP A 7 24.40 14.41 -1.95
CA ASP A 7 23.60 14.90 -3.07
C ASP A 7 22.14 15.17 -2.65
N ASP A 8 21.54 14.26 -1.89
CA ASP A 8 20.18 14.44 -1.35
C ASP A 8 20.09 15.71 -0.50
N ARG A 9 21.12 15.96 0.32
CA ARG A 9 21.18 17.14 1.18
C ARG A 9 21.33 18.42 0.36
N ASP A 10 22.09 18.40 -0.72
CA ASP A 10 22.27 19.56 -1.57
C ASP A 10 20.99 19.88 -2.37
N ILE A 11 20.21 18.86 -2.75
CA ILE A 11 18.86 19.05 -3.33
C ILE A 11 17.92 19.70 -2.31
N ILE A 12 17.88 19.18 -1.07
CA ILE A 12 17.02 19.74 -0.01
C ILE A 12 17.38 21.19 0.29
N LYS A 13 18.67 21.55 0.28
CA LYS A 13 19.10 22.95 0.47
C LYS A 13 18.66 23.88 -0.66
N LYS A 14 18.57 23.37 -1.90
CA LYS A 14 18.14 24.16 -3.06
C LYS A 14 16.64 24.40 -3.07
N HIS A 15 15.88 23.50 -2.46
CA HIS A 15 14.42 23.54 -2.40
C HIS A 15 13.98 23.38 -0.94
N PRO A 16 14.12 24.42 -0.10
CA PRO A 16 13.67 24.39 1.28
C PRO A 16 12.14 24.24 1.35
N LEU A 17 11.64 23.66 2.44
CA LEU A 17 10.20 23.49 2.65
C LEU A 17 9.51 24.82 2.99
N ASP A 18 10.25 25.81 3.49
CA ASP A 18 9.77 27.13 3.90
C ASP A 18 8.41 27.05 4.65
N ASP A 19 7.48 27.94 4.31
CA ASP A 19 6.16 28.03 4.93
C ASP A 19 5.15 27.02 4.33
N CYS A 20 5.59 26.10 3.46
CA CYS A 20 4.71 25.19 2.73
C CYS A 20 3.90 24.29 3.68
N LEU A 21 4.47 23.95 4.85
CA LEU A 21 3.80 23.10 5.85
C LEU A 21 3.10 23.87 6.97
N ASP A 22 3.26 25.20 7.04
CA ASP A 22 2.77 26.02 8.15
C ASP A 22 1.25 25.97 8.28
N HIS A 23 0.56 26.04 7.15
CA HIS A 23 -0.90 25.95 7.10
C HIS A 23 -1.46 24.61 7.61
N LEU A 24 -0.62 23.55 7.67
CA LEU A 24 -1.00 22.24 8.19
C LEU A 24 -0.63 22.07 9.67
N ARG A 25 0.27 22.88 10.24
CA ARG A 25 0.77 22.73 11.62
C ARG A 25 -0.36 22.76 12.65
N ASP A 26 -1.25 23.73 12.56
CA ASP A 26 -2.39 23.84 13.49
C ASP A 26 -3.34 22.65 13.39
N SER A 27 -3.55 22.16 12.16
CA SER A 27 -4.40 20.99 11.91
C SER A 27 -3.77 19.71 12.45
N LEU A 28 -2.45 19.55 12.28
CA LEU A 28 -1.67 18.44 12.82
C LEU A 28 -1.64 18.47 14.36
N ARG A 29 -1.51 19.66 14.96
CA ARG A 29 -1.54 19.83 16.42
C ARG A 29 -2.87 19.38 17.02
N LYS A 30 -4.00 19.77 16.40
CA LYS A 30 -5.33 19.33 16.81
C LYS A 30 -5.50 17.82 16.64
N ALA A 31 -5.01 17.27 15.52
CA ALA A 31 -5.01 15.82 15.28
C ALA A 31 -4.24 15.06 16.38
N GLU A 32 -3.04 15.52 16.74
CA GLU A 32 -2.22 14.91 17.80
C GLU A 32 -2.88 15.02 19.18
N GLN A 33 -3.48 16.17 19.52
CA GLN A 33 -4.17 16.36 20.81
C GLN A 33 -5.40 15.45 20.95
N SER A 34 -6.07 15.16 19.84
CA SER A 34 -7.22 14.25 19.81
C SER A 34 -6.83 12.77 19.87
N TYR A 35 -5.54 12.44 19.71
CA TYR A 35 -5.06 11.07 19.64
C TYR A 35 -4.86 10.50 21.05
N ASP A 36 -5.71 9.55 21.43
CA ASP A 36 -5.72 8.87 22.73
C ASP A 36 -4.83 7.60 22.77
N GLY A 37 -4.26 7.20 21.64
CA GLY A 37 -3.46 5.98 21.53
C GLY A 37 -4.26 4.68 21.50
N ALA A 38 -5.58 4.73 21.64
CA ALA A 38 -6.47 3.58 21.52
C ALA A 38 -6.91 3.46 20.05
N GLY A 39 -6.34 2.50 19.33
CA GLY A 39 -6.78 2.19 17.98
C GLY A 39 -8.23 1.73 17.97
N ASP A 40 -9.04 2.28 17.06
CA ASP A 40 -9.79 1.48 16.07
C ASP A 40 -10.86 2.28 15.31
N THR A 41 -11.07 3.56 15.60
CA THR A 41 -11.91 4.39 14.74
C THR A 41 -11.07 5.31 13.87
N PRO A 42 -11.11 5.18 12.52
CA PRO A 42 -10.48 6.14 11.63
C PRO A 42 -11.11 7.51 11.87
N ASP A 43 -10.40 8.38 12.58
CA ASP A 43 -10.79 9.76 12.75
C ASP A 43 -10.67 10.46 11.39
N GLN A 44 -11.82 10.78 10.79
CA GLN A 44 -11.92 11.45 9.50
C GLN A 44 -11.12 12.77 9.48
N GLY A 45 -10.99 13.45 10.63
CA GLY A 45 -10.14 14.62 10.81
C GLY A 45 -8.67 14.30 10.59
N ARG A 46 -8.13 13.30 11.32
CA ARG A 46 -6.72 12.87 11.20
C ARG A 46 -6.40 12.37 9.79
N LEU A 47 -7.29 11.56 9.21
CA LEU A 47 -7.14 11.08 7.84
C LEU A 47 -7.03 12.24 6.85
N LYS A 48 -7.90 13.24 6.97
CA LYS A 48 -7.89 14.42 6.08
C LYS A 48 -6.60 15.23 6.21
N VAL A 49 -6.10 15.43 7.44
CA VAL A 49 -4.87 16.19 7.68
C VAL A 49 -3.65 15.44 7.15
N VAL A 50 -3.54 14.13 7.41
CA VAL A 50 -2.46 13.30 6.87
C VAL A 50 -2.52 13.21 5.34
N SER A 51 -3.71 13.08 4.75
CA SER A 51 -3.88 13.08 3.30
C SER A 51 -3.37 14.38 2.67
N ARG A 52 -3.69 15.54 3.28
CA ARG A 52 -3.18 16.83 2.83
C ARG A 52 -1.67 16.93 2.97
N LEU A 53 -1.12 16.48 4.09
CA LEU A 53 0.33 16.45 4.30
C LEU A 53 1.05 15.65 3.22
N LEU A 54 0.58 14.43 2.93
CA LEU A 54 1.18 13.59 1.90
C LEU A 54 1.08 14.24 0.51
N TYR A 55 -0.05 14.86 0.19
CA TYR A 55 -0.25 15.56 -1.07
C TYR A 55 0.69 16.78 -1.22
N THR A 56 0.83 17.58 -0.17
CA THR A 56 1.73 18.73 -0.15
C THR A 56 3.19 18.32 -0.32
N LEU A 57 3.63 17.28 0.40
CA LEU A 57 4.99 16.74 0.26
C LEU A 57 5.22 16.12 -1.12
N GLN A 58 4.24 15.42 -1.68
CA GLN A 58 4.32 14.81 -3.00
C GLN A 58 4.55 15.84 -4.10
N GLY A 59 3.88 17.00 -4.02
CA GLY A 59 3.99 18.07 -5.01
C GLY A 59 5.25 18.92 -4.91
N HIS A 60 6.11 18.65 -3.92
CA HIS A 60 7.31 19.45 -3.67
C HIS A 60 8.47 19.05 -4.60
N ASP A 61 9.28 20.02 -5.02
CA ASP A 61 10.41 19.78 -5.95
C ASP A 61 11.38 18.71 -5.44
N VAL A 62 11.64 18.69 -4.13
CA VAL A 62 12.47 17.66 -3.48
C VAL A 62 11.89 16.25 -3.69
N ALA A 63 10.57 16.07 -3.61
CA ALA A 63 9.96 14.77 -3.84
C ALA A 63 10.03 14.32 -5.30
N LEU A 64 9.97 15.27 -6.24
CA LEU A 64 10.06 15.01 -7.67
C LEU A 64 11.50 14.72 -8.13
N THR A 65 12.50 15.19 -7.37
CA THR A 65 13.93 15.07 -7.73
C THR A 65 14.65 13.96 -6.97
N LEU A 66 14.26 13.66 -5.74
CA LEU A 66 14.90 12.58 -4.97
C LEU A 66 14.43 11.21 -5.44
N CYS A 67 15.39 10.31 -5.64
CA CYS A 67 15.13 8.91 -5.90
C CYS A 67 14.66 8.19 -4.63
N SER A 68 13.69 7.28 -4.77
CA SER A 68 13.31 6.35 -3.72
C SER A 68 14.45 5.36 -3.44
N LYS A 69 14.78 5.16 -2.17
CA LYS A 69 15.80 4.17 -1.73
C LYS A 69 15.35 2.73 -1.90
N THR A 70 14.06 2.50 -2.16
CA THR A 70 13.47 1.18 -2.45
C THR A 70 13.54 0.80 -3.93
N GLY A 71 14.08 1.67 -4.80
CA GLY A 71 14.41 1.35 -6.20
C GLY A 71 13.22 1.36 -7.18
N ALA A 72 12.02 1.75 -6.74
CA ALA A 72 10.78 1.66 -7.53
C ALA A 72 10.34 2.96 -8.22
N GLY A 73 11.05 4.09 -8.02
CA GLY A 73 10.69 5.38 -8.62
C GLY A 73 11.26 6.58 -7.85
N ASP A 74 10.74 7.77 -8.14
CA ASP A 74 10.98 8.98 -7.33
C ASP A 74 10.18 8.95 -6.02
N LEU A 75 10.55 9.86 -5.11
CA LEU A 75 9.94 9.96 -3.79
C LEU A 75 8.45 10.38 -3.87
N ALA A 76 8.07 11.17 -4.88
CA ALA A 76 6.69 11.58 -5.11
C ALA A 76 5.77 10.39 -5.45
N SER A 77 6.26 9.41 -6.20
CA SER A 77 5.52 8.19 -6.58
C SER A 77 5.23 7.30 -5.36
N GLU A 78 6.19 7.18 -4.45
CA GLU A 78 6.00 6.48 -3.17
C GLU A 78 4.99 7.21 -2.27
N LEU A 79 5.10 8.54 -2.17
CA LEU A 79 4.15 9.38 -1.44
C LEU A 79 2.73 9.28 -2.03
N SER A 80 2.59 9.20 -3.36
CA SER A 80 1.31 8.99 -4.03
C SER A 80 0.71 7.63 -3.67
N THR A 81 1.56 6.59 -3.58
CA THR A 81 1.14 5.26 -3.16
C THR A 81 0.64 5.28 -1.72
N LEU A 82 1.34 5.97 -0.81
CA LEU A 82 0.88 6.17 0.57
C LEU A 82 -0.44 6.93 0.64
N PHE A 83 -0.56 8.02 -0.10
CA PHE A 83 -1.79 8.80 -0.18
C PHE A 83 -2.97 7.91 -0.59
N ARG A 84 -2.80 7.09 -1.64
CA ARG A 84 -3.83 6.14 -2.08
C ARG A 84 -4.20 5.13 -0.98
N ARG A 85 -3.22 4.57 -0.26
CA ARG A 85 -3.49 3.63 0.85
C ARG A 85 -4.32 4.28 1.95
N VAL A 86 -3.94 5.48 2.38
CA VAL A 86 -4.68 6.26 3.38
C VAL A 86 -6.12 6.50 2.94
N ARG A 87 -6.34 6.86 1.67
CA ARG A 87 -7.67 7.10 1.10
C ARG A 87 -8.53 5.84 0.98
N ASN A 88 -7.91 4.67 0.85
CA ASN A 88 -8.58 3.38 0.72
C ASN A 88 -8.92 2.73 2.08
N GLY A 89 -8.66 3.40 3.20
CA GLY A 89 -8.98 2.92 4.54
C GLY A 89 -7.83 2.21 5.25
N ASP A 90 -6.67 2.04 4.60
CA ASP A 90 -5.43 1.56 5.23
C ASP A 90 -4.73 2.73 5.93
N PHE A 91 -5.37 3.24 6.98
CA PHE A 91 -4.89 4.41 7.72
C PHE A 91 -4.75 4.10 9.20
N ASN A 92 -3.51 4.17 9.69
CA ASN A 92 -3.19 4.17 11.11
C ASN A 92 -2.34 5.40 11.44
N TYR A 93 -2.92 6.34 12.21
CA TYR A 93 -2.25 7.60 12.58
C TYR A 93 -0.92 7.36 13.32
N GLN A 94 -0.76 6.26 14.05
CA GLN A 94 0.48 5.90 14.74
C GLN A 94 1.68 5.82 13.77
N GLN A 95 1.46 5.39 12.52
CA GLN A 95 2.49 5.31 11.50
C GLN A 95 2.98 6.69 11.04
N TYR A 96 2.07 7.67 10.98
CA TYR A 96 2.34 9.05 10.53
C TYR A 96 2.68 10.00 11.69
N ARG A 97 2.54 9.54 12.94
CA ARG A 97 2.72 10.34 14.14
C ARG A 97 4.12 10.92 14.26
N ALA A 98 5.15 10.14 13.95
CA ALA A 98 6.54 10.60 14.01
C ALA A 98 6.78 11.78 13.07
N LEU A 99 6.29 11.71 11.83
CA LEU A 99 6.35 12.80 10.86
C LEU A 99 5.52 14.01 11.31
N SER A 100 4.31 13.77 11.82
CA SER A 100 3.41 14.84 12.31
C SER A 100 4.05 15.63 13.46
N LEU A 101 4.67 14.94 14.42
CA LEU A 101 5.35 15.56 15.55
C LEU A 101 6.57 16.39 15.13
N LEU A 102 7.31 15.98 14.10
CA LEU A 102 8.44 16.75 13.58
C LEU A 102 7.98 18.07 12.98
N ILE A 103 6.88 18.05 12.23
CA ILE A 103 6.31 19.27 11.62
C ILE A 103 5.75 20.21 12.70
N ILE A 104 5.07 19.66 13.72
CA ILE A 104 4.56 20.45 14.85
C ILE A 104 5.69 21.11 15.65
N LYS A 105 6.85 20.45 15.74
CA LYS A 105 8.05 20.93 16.46
C LYS A 105 8.98 21.79 15.60
N GLU A 106 8.60 22.09 14.36
CA GLU A 106 9.41 22.88 13.44
C GLU A 106 10.82 22.30 13.24
N ALA A 107 10.87 20.97 13.05
CA ALA A 107 12.12 20.29 12.72
C ALA A 107 12.71 20.82 11.41
N SER A 108 14.01 20.65 11.24
CA SER A 108 14.68 21.01 9.98
C SER A 108 14.14 20.20 8.80
N ASP A 109 14.24 20.77 7.59
CA ASP A 109 13.81 20.12 6.35
C ASP A 109 14.44 18.75 6.17
N PHE A 110 15.72 18.62 6.53
CA PHE A 110 16.41 17.32 6.55
C PHE A 110 15.72 16.32 7.48
N GLY A 111 15.30 16.76 8.67
CA GLY A 111 14.57 15.92 9.61
C GLY A 111 13.23 15.46 9.07
N VAL A 112 12.48 16.36 8.42
CA VAL A 112 11.19 16.05 7.78
C VAL A 112 11.36 15.04 6.65
N TRP A 113 12.26 15.32 5.69
CA TRP A 113 12.51 14.41 4.56
C TRP A 113 13.08 13.06 5.01
N ASN A 114 13.92 13.04 6.05
CA ASN A 114 14.42 11.79 6.59
C ASN A 114 13.31 10.93 7.21
N ALA A 115 12.38 11.57 7.93
CA ALA A 115 11.21 10.89 8.47
C ALA A 115 10.28 10.37 7.35
N VAL A 116 10.17 11.07 6.22
CA VAL A 116 9.46 10.58 5.03
C VAL A 116 10.12 9.31 4.49
N PHE A 117 11.45 9.27 4.37
CA PHE A 117 12.16 8.07 3.94
C PHE A 117 11.96 6.90 4.93
N ASP A 118 12.04 7.17 6.24
CA ASP A 118 11.79 6.14 7.26
C ASP A 118 10.33 5.63 7.21
N LEU A 119 9.36 6.51 6.95
CA LEU A 119 7.96 6.14 6.75
C LEU A 119 7.78 5.22 5.55
N ILE A 120 8.31 5.60 4.38
CA ILE A 120 8.24 4.77 3.16
C ILE A 120 8.90 3.42 3.41
N ARG A 121 10.12 3.41 3.97
CA ARG A 121 10.83 2.18 4.32
C ARG A 121 9.99 1.28 5.24
N PHE A 122 9.37 1.84 6.27
CA PHE A 122 8.52 1.10 7.19
C PHE A 122 7.31 0.49 6.47
N THR A 123 6.61 1.28 5.64
CA THR A 123 5.43 0.80 4.90
C THR A 123 5.78 -0.22 3.81
N SER A 124 6.96 -0.13 3.20
CA SER A 124 7.47 -1.11 2.25
C SER A 124 7.93 -2.40 2.94
N GLN A 125 8.42 -2.32 4.18
CA GLN A 125 8.76 -3.48 5.02
C GLN A 125 7.53 -4.17 5.64
N ILE A 126 6.38 -3.51 5.72
CA ILE A 126 5.10 -4.16 6.04
C ILE A 126 4.54 -4.91 4.82
N ALA A 127 4.83 -4.42 3.62
CA ALA A 127 4.36 -5.01 2.36
C ALA A 127 4.92 -6.41 1.96
N PRO A 128 5.99 -7.01 2.53
CA PRO A 128 6.35 -8.40 2.24
C PRO A 128 5.48 -9.39 3.03
N PHE A 129 4.75 -8.97 4.08
CA PHE A 129 3.92 -9.89 4.88
C PHE A 129 2.54 -10.15 4.27
N ILE A 130 2.09 -9.32 3.34
CA ILE A 130 0.94 -9.61 2.46
C ILE A 130 1.46 -9.97 1.07
N CYS A 131 2.56 -10.70 1.00
CA CYS A 131 2.74 -11.61 -0.11
C CYS A 131 1.81 -12.78 0.22
N ILE A 132 0.59 -12.76 -0.32
CA ILE A 132 -0.12 -14.01 -0.56
C ILE A 132 0.93 -14.86 -1.24
N SER A 133 1.40 -15.90 -0.56
CA SER A 133 2.41 -16.77 -1.13
C SER A 133 1.84 -17.24 -2.46
N SER A 134 2.41 -16.74 -3.55
CA SER A 134 2.30 -17.37 -4.84
C SER A 134 3.06 -18.67 -4.71
N SER A 135 2.48 -19.63 -3.98
CA SER A 135 2.83 -21.03 -4.10
C SER A 135 2.21 -21.49 -5.41
N PHE A 136 2.78 -20.98 -6.51
CA PHE A 136 2.42 -21.32 -7.85
C PHE A 136 3.68 -21.79 -8.56
N ASP A 137 4.07 -23.01 -8.19
CA ASP A 137 5.11 -23.79 -8.88
C ASP A 137 4.47 -24.82 -9.85
N GLY A 138 3.18 -24.65 -10.16
CA GLY A 138 2.49 -25.51 -11.12
C GLY A 138 2.12 -24.69 -12.35
N THR A 139 2.62 -25.06 -13.52
CA THR A 139 2.06 -24.59 -14.79
C THR A 139 0.53 -24.74 -14.75
N PRO A 140 -0.28 -23.72 -15.11
CA PRO A 140 -1.71 -23.91 -15.25
C PRO A 140 -1.94 -25.08 -16.21
N VAL A 141 -2.80 -26.03 -15.85
CA VAL A 141 -3.18 -27.10 -16.77
C VAL A 141 -4.03 -26.46 -17.87
N ILE A 142 -3.39 -26.15 -18.99
CA ILE A 142 -4.08 -25.60 -20.15
C ILE A 142 -4.78 -26.77 -20.83
N TYR A 143 -6.05 -27.00 -20.51
CA TYR A 143 -6.93 -27.69 -21.44
C TYR A 143 -7.16 -26.73 -22.61
N SER A 144 -6.41 -26.92 -23.69
CA SER A 144 -6.57 -26.11 -24.90
C SER A 144 -7.99 -26.26 -25.40
N SER A 145 -8.77 -25.18 -25.39
CA SER A 145 -10.12 -25.13 -25.96
C SER A 145 -10.13 -25.50 -27.44
N ALA A 146 -8.98 -25.44 -28.13
CA ALA A 146 -8.83 -25.84 -29.52
C ALA A 146 -9.00 -27.35 -29.75
N SER A 147 -8.81 -28.22 -28.74
CA SER A 147 -9.09 -29.66 -28.87
C SER A 147 -10.52 -30.04 -28.51
N MET A 148 -11.39 -29.05 -28.23
CA MET A 148 -12.75 -29.25 -27.73
C MET A 148 -13.83 -28.85 -28.73
N GLN A 149 -13.45 -28.62 -30.00
CA GLN A 149 -14.35 -28.22 -31.07
C GLN A 149 -14.69 -29.43 -31.96
N GLY A 150 -15.63 -30.27 -31.51
CA GLY A 150 -16.16 -31.38 -32.29
C GLY A 150 -17.43 -31.96 -31.67
N ASP A 151 -18.38 -32.39 -32.50
CA ASP A 151 -19.70 -32.90 -32.08
C ASP A 151 -19.64 -34.22 -31.27
N GLU A 152 -18.45 -34.80 -31.16
CA GLU A 152 -18.14 -36.02 -30.40
C GLU A 152 -18.06 -35.77 -28.88
N GLN A 153 -18.01 -34.51 -28.45
CA GLN A 153 -17.85 -34.12 -27.05
C GLN A 153 -19.22 -34.08 -26.33
N THR A 154 -19.57 -35.20 -25.69
CA THR A 154 -20.76 -35.30 -24.83
C THR A 154 -20.55 -34.54 -23.53
N LYS A 155 -21.59 -33.92 -22.94
CA LYS A 155 -21.55 -33.23 -21.62
C LYS A 155 -20.73 -33.98 -20.54
N ARG A 156 -20.79 -35.31 -20.53
CA ARG A 156 -20.04 -36.19 -19.61
C ARG A 156 -18.51 -36.09 -19.73
N LEU A 157 -17.98 -35.79 -20.92
CA LEU A 157 -16.53 -35.62 -21.16
C LEU A 157 -16.02 -34.26 -20.66
N LEU A 158 -16.91 -33.26 -20.60
CA LEU A 158 -16.62 -31.91 -20.12
C LEU A 158 -16.76 -31.78 -18.60
N ASP A 159 -17.74 -32.49 -18.03
CA ASP A 159 -18.02 -32.43 -16.60
C ASP A 159 -16.78 -32.82 -15.78
N VAL A 160 -16.07 -33.90 -16.13
CA VAL A 160 -14.90 -34.36 -15.36
C VAL A 160 -13.77 -33.32 -15.24
N PRO A 161 -13.21 -32.77 -16.33
CA PRO A 161 -12.15 -31.76 -16.24
C PRO A 161 -12.65 -30.44 -15.64
N LEU A 162 -13.89 -30.03 -15.93
CA LEU A 162 -14.47 -28.80 -15.38
C LEU A 162 -14.69 -28.89 -13.87
N PHE A 163 -15.23 -30.01 -13.38
CA PHE A 163 -15.41 -30.23 -11.95
C PHE A 163 -14.09 -30.36 -11.22
N ASP A 164 -13.06 -30.94 -11.84
CA ASP A 164 -11.72 -31.00 -11.25
C ASP A 164 -11.10 -29.60 -11.16
N GLU A 165 -11.26 -28.76 -12.19
CA GLU A 165 -10.80 -27.37 -12.18
C GLU A 165 -11.50 -26.55 -11.08
N ILE A 166 -12.83 -26.61 -11.01
CA ILE A 166 -13.64 -25.88 -10.04
C ILE A 166 -13.31 -26.32 -8.61
N LYS A 167 -13.15 -27.63 -8.39
CA LYS A 167 -12.85 -28.20 -7.08
C LYS A 167 -11.46 -27.80 -6.59
N ASN A 168 -10.45 -27.89 -7.46
CA ASN A 168 -9.06 -27.81 -7.02
C ASN A 168 -8.44 -26.42 -7.20
N TYR A 169 -8.94 -25.59 -8.12
CA TYR A 169 -8.28 -24.35 -8.51
C TYR A 169 -9.10 -23.09 -8.22
N THR A 170 -10.43 -23.12 -8.37
CA THR A 170 -11.25 -21.89 -8.21
C THR A 170 -11.52 -21.51 -6.75
N TYR A 171 -11.69 -22.47 -5.85
CA TYR A 171 -12.11 -22.22 -4.45
C TYR A 171 -11.18 -22.84 -3.39
N ARG A 172 -9.90 -23.04 -3.74
CA ARG A 172 -8.92 -23.83 -2.95
C ARG A 172 -8.71 -23.35 -1.50
N ASN A 173 -8.96 -22.07 -1.22
CA ASN A 173 -8.79 -21.46 0.11
C ASN A 173 -10.11 -21.30 0.90
N VAL A 174 -11.23 -21.80 0.35
CA VAL A 174 -12.54 -21.74 1.01
C VAL A 174 -12.88 -23.13 1.54
N GLY A 175 -12.49 -23.39 2.79
CA GLY A 175 -12.75 -24.67 3.47
C GLY A 175 -14.23 -25.04 3.46
N GLY A 176 -14.55 -26.28 3.05
CA GLY A 176 -15.91 -26.82 3.06
C GLY A 176 -16.83 -26.32 1.93
N PHE A 177 -16.36 -25.47 1.01
CA PHE A 177 -17.17 -24.97 -0.11
C PHE A 177 -17.70 -26.10 -0.99
N PHE A 178 -16.82 -27.02 -1.41
CA PHE A 178 -17.22 -28.11 -2.30
C PHE A 178 -18.22 -29.07 -1.62
N ALA A 179 -17.97 -29.43 -0.36
CA ALA A 179 -18.86 -30.25 0.44
C ALA A 179 -20.27 -29.62 0.59
N LYS A 180 -20.33 -28.30 0.81
CA LYS A 180 -21.60 -27.58 1.02
C LYS A 180 -22.48 -27.52 -0.23
N TYR A 181 -21.89 -27.34 -1.40
CA TYR A 181 -22.65 -27.01 -2.62
C TYR A 181 -22.71 -28.13 -3.65
N PHE A 182 -21.73 -29.03 -3.66
CA PHE A 182 -21.59 -30.04 -4.72
C PHE A 182 -21.66 -31.48 -4.20
N GLU A 183 -21.45 -31.73 -2.92
CA GLU A 183 -21.49 -33.09 -2.36
C GLU A 183 -22.93 -33.46 -1.94
N GLY A 184 -23.43 -34.61 -2.41
CA GLY A 184 -24.76 -35.12 -2.06
C GLY A 184 -25.95 -34.55 -2.84
N LYS A 185 -25.73 -33.64 -3.79
CA LYS A 185 -26.77 -33.16 -4.71
C LYS A 185 -26.66 -33.89 -6.06
N LYS A 186 -27.54 -34.88 -6.26
CA LYS A 186 -27.78 -35.56 -7.54
C LYS A 186 -28.92 -34.90 -8.29
#